data_AF-R3W763-F1
#
_entry.id   AF-R3W763-F1
#
_cell.length_a   1.000
_cell.length_b   1.000
_cell.length_c   1.000
_cell.angle_alpha   90.00
_cell.angle_beta   90.00
_cell.angle_gamma   90.00
#
_symmetry.space_group_name_H-M   'P 1'
#
loop_
_entity.id
_entity.type
_entity.pdbx_description
1 polymer ?
#
loop_
_entity_poly.entity_id
_entity_poly.type
_entity_poly.pdbx_seq_one_letter_code
_entity_poly.pdbx_strand_id
1 'polypeptide(L)'
;MNNREQQRKFSERTTISNSTFDVMNTTQSRYSNGQGENALPVDKEQLRTSNYYVSTGLIYFTGVIVAIILFIFVVPLCEFIVTPAFYNGPEFLLCAILFCVVMGYVWIYIGAKVLKKGRR
;
A
#
# COMPACT_ATOMS: atom_id res chain seq x y z
N MET A 1 39.74 13.34 34.00
CA MET A 1 40.25 13.86 32.72
C MET A 1 41.16 15.04 33.02
N ASN A 2 42.38 15.03 32.50
CA ASN A 2 43.46 15.92 32.92
C ASN A 2 43.39 17.24 32.12
N ASN A 3 43.38 18.41 32.78
CA ASN A 3 43.18 19.73 32.15
C ASN A 3 44.15 20.03 30.99
N ARG A 4 45.33 19.38 30.99
CA ARG A 4 46.32 19.47 29.91
C ARG A 4 45.82 18.91 28.57
N GLU A 5 44.98 17.88 28.58
CA GLU A 5 44.44 17.28 27.35
C GLU A 5 43.36 18.17 26.73
N GLN A 6 42.57 18.88 27.54
CA GLN A 6 41.59 19.84 27.04
C GLN A 6 42.28 21.04 26.38
N GLN A 7 43.32 21.60 26.99
CA GLN A 7 44.09 22.71 26.41
C GLN A 7 44.79 22.33 25.10
N ARG A 8 45.25 21.08 24.98
CA ARG A 8 45.83 20.54 23.73
C ARG A 8 44.79 20.44 22.61
N LYS A 9 43.57 19.99 22.92
CA LYS A 9 42.46 19.94 21.95
C LYS A 9 41.97 21.33 21.52
N PHE A 10 42.08 22.35 22.38
CA PHE A 10 41.73 23.73 22.04
C PHE A 10 42.78 24.39 21.13
N SER A 11 44.07 24.18 21.40
CA SER A 11 45.16 24.72 20.55
C SER A 11 45.22 24.06 19.16
N GLU A 12 44.85 22.78 19.07
CA GLU A 12 44.69 22.10 17.78
C GLU A 12 43.50 22.66 16.97
N ARG A 13 42.42 23.12 17.62
CA ARG A 13 41.25 23.73 16.95
C ARG A 13 41.50 25.15 16.43
N THR A 14 42.38 25.93 17.07
CA THR A 14 42.65 27.32 16.65
C THR A 14 43.61 27.43 15.45
N THR A 15 44.23 26.33 15.03
CA THR A 15 45.19 26.30 13.91
C THR A 15 44.59 25.64 12.66
N ILE A 16 43.26 25.52 12.60
CA ILE A 16 42.54 24.89 11.50
C ILE A 16 42.20 25.97 10.47
N SER A 17 42.66 25.79 9.23
CA SER A 17 42.27 26.59 8.07
C SER A 17 40.74 26.66 7.94
N ASN A 18 40.17 27.82 7.55
CA ASN A 18 38.73 27.99 7.35
C ASN A 18 38.11 26.87 6.49
N SER A 19 38.83 26.40 5.46
CA SER A 19 38.37 25.31 4.59
C SER A 19 38.23 23.97 5.33
N THR A 20 39.08 23.72 6.32
CA THR A 20 39.08 22.49 7.11
C THR A 20 38.06 22.57 8.25
N PHE A 21 37.77 23.77 8.75
CA PHE A 21 36.68 24.02 9.70
C PHE A 21 35.31 23.77 9.06
N ASP A 22 35.08 24.27 7.84
CA ASP A 22 33.84 24.01 7.11
C ASP A 22 33.65 22.54 6.76
N VAL A 23 34.72 21.83 6.41
CA VAL A 23 34.68 20.37 6.17
C VAL A 23 34.36 19.62 7.46
N MET A 24 34.94 19.99 8.61
CA MET A 24 34.60 19.37 9.89
C MET A 24 33.17 19.70 10.34
N ASN A 25 32.70 20.92 10.12
CA ASN A 25 31.36 21.32 10.54
C ASN A 25 30.28 20.69 9.63
N THR A 26 30.56 20.54 8.33
CA THR A 26 29.69 19.80 7.39
C THR A 26 29.72 18.29 7.61
N THR A 27 30.85 17.70 7.99
CA THR A 27 30.90 16.27 8.34
C THR A 27 30.28 16.00 9.71
N GLN A 28 30.52 16.85 10.70
CA GLN A 28 29.93 16.72 12.03
C GLN A 28 28.41 16.97 12.01
N SER A 29 27.92 17.89 11.19
CA SER A 29 26.47 18.05 10.95
C SER A 29 25.86 16.94 10.09
N ARG A 30 26.63 16.31 9.18
CA ARG A 30 26.18 15.10 8.46
C ARG A 30 26.02 13.89 9.39
N TYR A 31 26.91 13.72 10.38
CA TYR A 31 26.77 12.66 11.38
C TYR A 31 25.80 13.02 12.52
N SER A 32 25.59 14.31 12.81
CA SER A 32 24.60 14.80 13.79
C SER A 32 23.17 14.81 13.24
N ASN A 33 22.96 14.95 11.93
CA ASN A 33 21.66 14.75 11.29
C ASN A 33 21.44 13.26 10.96
N GLY A 34 21.27 12.45 12.00
CA GLY A 34 20.47 11.23 11.92
C GLY A 34 21.09 9.99 11.28
N GLN A 35 22.41 9.90 11.14
CA GLN A 35 23.09 8.62 10.81
C GLN A 35 23.57 7.91 12.09
N GLY A 36 22.64 7.69 13.02
CA GLY A 36 22.78 6.58 13.95
C GLY A 36 22.63 5.28 13.16
N GLU A 37 23.45 4.28 13.49
CA GLU A 37 23.56 2.95 12.90
C GLU A 37 22.26 2.10 12.95
N ASN A 38 21.12 2.72 13.27
CA ASN A 38 19.78 2.19 13.23
C ASN A 38 18.81 3.28 12.75
N ALA A 39 19.05 3.86 11.56
CA ALA A 39 17.97 4.52 10.85
C ALA A 39 16.90 3.44 10.56
N LEU A 40 15.87 3.36 11.42
CA LEU A 40 14.66 2.62 11.14
C LEU A 40 14.25 2.93 9.70
N PRO A 41 13.93 1.95 8.86
CA PRO A 41 13.60 2.19 7.46
C PRO A 41 12.45 3.19 7.38
N VAL A 42 12.77 4.46 7.11
CA VAL A 42 11.81 5.55 7.00
C VAL A 42 10.93 5.24 5.79
N ASP A 43 9.67 4.95 6.10
CA ASP A 43 8.44 5.17 5.31
C ASP A 43 8.32 4.58 3.90
N LYS A 44 9.28 3.78 3.41
CA LYS A 44 9.09 3.08 2.12
C LYS A 44 8.10 1.92 2.23
N GLU A 45 7.99 1.29 3.40
CA GLU A 45 7.00 0.25 3.64
C GLU A 45 5.61 0.84 3.87
N GLN A 46 5.49 1.92 4.63
CA GLN A 46 4.20 2.53 4.93
C GLN A 46 3.50 3.10 3.69
N LEU A 47 4.27 3.66 2.73
CA LEU A 47 3.74 4.13 1.44
C LEU A 47 3.32 2.98 0.51
N ARG A 48 4.00 1.82 0.58
CA ARG A 48 3.61 0.61 -0.16
C ARG A 48 2.38 -0.06 0.44
N THR A 49 2.27 -0.05 1.77
CA THR A 49 1.18 -0.66 2.51
C THR A 49 -0.09 0.18 2.42
N SER A 50 -0.01 1.52 2.47
CA SER A 50 -1.18 2.40 2.28
C SER A 50 -1.77 2.25 0.88
N ASN A 51 -0.91 2.24 -0.16
CA ASN A 51 -1.34 1.98 -1.53
C ASN A 51 -1.92 0.56 -1.69
N TYR A 52 -1.43 -0.41 -0.92
CA TYR A 52 -1.98 -1.77 -0.92
C TYR A 52 -3.39 -1.82 -0.33
N TYR A 53 -3.63 -1.15 0.80
CA TYR A 53 -4.97 -1.08 1.41
C TYR A 53 -5.97 -0.34 0.53
N VAL A 54 -5.57 0.81 -0.04
CA VAL A 54 -6.43 1.59 -0.95
C VAL A 54 -6.73 0.80 -2.23
N SER A 55 -5.71 0.20 -2.84
CA SER A 55 -5.88 -0.61 -4.06
C SER A 55 -6.73 -1.86 -3.81
N THR A 56 -6.55 -2.51 -2.66
CA THR A 56 -7.35 -3.67 -2.27
C THR A 56 -8.81 -3.25 -2.04
N GLY A 57 -9.04 -2.14 -1.33
CA GLY A 57 -10.37 -1.59 -1.12
C GLY A 57 -11.10 -1.26 -2.43
N LEU A 58 -10.39 -0.69 -3.41
CA LEU A 58 -10.94 -0.43 -4.75
C LEU A 58 -11.32 -1.72 -5.50
N ILE A 59 -10.54 -2.80 -5.36
CA ILE A 59 -10.87 -4.10 -5.98
C ILE A 59 -12.15 -4.68 -5.37
N TYR A 60 -12.31 -4.59 -4.04
CA TYR A 60 -13.54 -5.02 -3.39
C TYR A 60 -14.74 -4.17 -3.80
N PHE A 61 -14.59 -2.84 -3.81
CA PHE A 61 -15.67 -1.92 -4.22
C PHE A 61 -16.10 -2.14 -5.67
N THR A 62 -15.14 -2.27 -6.59
CA THR A 62 -15.45 -2.58 -8.00
C THR A 62 -16.06 -3.96 -8.16
N GLY A 63 -15.64 -4.96 -7.38
CA GLY A 63 -16.26 -6.29 -7.37
C GLY A 63 -17.73 -6.26 -6.95
N VAL A 64 -18.07 -5.47 -5.92
CA VAL A 64 -19.48 -5.28 -5.49
C VAL A 64 -20.29 -4.58 -6.57
N ILE A 65 -19.76 -3.52 -7.19
CA ILE A 65 -20.43 -2.83 -8.30
C ILE A 65 -20.69 -3.79 -9.46
N VAL A 66 -19.69 -4.58 -9.85
CA VAL A 66 -19.83 -5.56 -10.94
C VAL A 66 -20.88 -6.62 -10.60
N ALA A 67 -20.94 -7.09 -9.35
CA ALA A 67 -21.97 -8.03 -8.91
C ALA A 67 -23.39 -7.42 -8.98
N ILE A 68 -23.55 -6.15 -8.60
CA ILE A 68 -24.84 -5.42 -8.70
C ILE A 68 -25.24 -5.24 -10.16
N ILE A 69 -24.31 -4.82 -11.02
CA ILE A 69 -24.56 -4.67 -12.46
C ILE A 69 -24.95 -6.03 -13.05
N LEU A 70 -24.21 -7.10 -12.74
CA LEU A 70 -24.57 -8.45 -13.17
C LEU A 70 -25.96 -8.83 -12.68
N PHE A 71 -26.33 -8.51 -11.44
CA PHE A 71 -27.67 -8.80 -10.94
C PHE A 71 -28.75 -8.06 -11.77
N ILE A 72 -28.56 -6.76 -12.00
CA ILE A 72 -29.54 -5.94 -12.73
C ILE A 72 -29.70 -6.39 -14.19
N PHE A 73 -28.63 -6.85 -14.85
CA PHE A 73 -28.69 -7.25 -16.25
C PHE A 73 -28.95 -8.75 -16.45
N VAL A 74 -28.28 -9.63 -15.71
CA VAL A 74 -28.37 -11.08 -15.93
C VAL A 74 -29.71 -11.64 -15.43
N VAL A 75 -30.21 -11.16 -14.29
CA VAL A 75 -31.48 -11.65 -13.72
C VAL A 75 -32.65 -11.48 -14.70
N PRO A 76 -32.93 -10.30 -15.28
CA PRO A 76 -34.01 -10.16 -16.25
C PRO A 76 -33.74 -10.91 -17.57
N LEU A 77 -32.47 -11.10 -17.95
CA LEU A 77 -32.14 -11.93 -19.11
C LEU A 77 -32.50 -13.42 -18.91
N CYS A 78 -32.45 -13.91 -17.66
CA CYS A 78 -32.83 -15.29 -17.35
C CYS A 78 -34.34 -15.55 -17.54
N GLU A 79 -35.19 -14.51 -17.54
CA GLU A 79 -36.63 -14.66 -17.80
C GLU A 79 -36.91 -15.27 -19.19
N PHE A 80 -36.01 -15.04 -20.16
CA PHE A 80 -36.15 -15.57 -21.52
C PHE A 80 -35.70 -17.03 -21.68
N ILE A 81 -34.95 -17.56 -20.71
CA ILE A 81 -34.33 -18.89 -20.78
C ILE A 81 -35.07 -19.88 -19.90
N VAL A 82 -35.55 -19.43 -18.74
CA VAL A 82 -36.09 -20.29 -17.69
C VAL A 82 -37.62 -20.24 -17.69
N THR A 83 -38.25 -21.30 -17.20
CA THR A 83 -39.72 -21.36 -17.13
C THR A 83 -40.28 -20.28 -16.17
N PRO A 84 -41.43 -19.66 -16.48
CA PRO A 84 -42.00 -18.58 -15.66
C PRO A 84 -42.32 -19.00 -14.22
N ALA A 85 -42.69 -20.28 -14.03
CA ALA A 85 -42.97 -20.83 -12.71
C ALA A 85 -41.73 -20.88 -11.81
N PHE A 86 -40.56 -21.16 -12.40
CA PHE A 86 -39.30 -21.19 -11.67
C PHE A 86 -38.75 -19.77 -11.45
N TYR A 87 -38.84 -18.90 -12.45
CA TYR A 87 -38.36 -17.51 -12.37
C TYR A 87 -39.05 -16.70 -11.26
N ASN A 88 -40.35 -16.88 -11.09
CA ASN A 88 -41.12 -16.23 -10.00
C ASN A 88 -40.95 -16.94 -8.64
N GLY A 89 -40.26 -18.08 -8.61
CA GLY A 89 -40.03 -18.84 -7.40
C GLY A 89 -38.93 -18.21 -6.53
N PRO A 90 -39.02 -18.36 -5.19
CA PRO A 90 -37.96 -17.90 -4.28
C PRO A 90 -36.64 -18.65 -4.49
N GLU A 91 -36.69 -19.86 -5.04
CA GLU A 91 -35.51 -20.67 -5.38
C GLU A 91 -34.62 -20.00 -6.43
N PHE A 92 -35.24 -19.36 -7.43
CA PHE A 92 -34.50 -18.62 -8.45
C PHE A 92 -33.77 -17.42 -7.85
N LEU A 93 -34.42 -16.68 -6.93
CA LEU A 93 -33.78 -15.56 -6.23
C LEU A 93 -32.55 -16.03 -5.43
N LEU A 94 -32.66 -17.17 -4.74
CA LEU A 94 -31.56 -17.75 -3.98
C LEU A 94 -30.39 -18.13 -4.91
N CYS A 95 -30.68 -18.79 -6.02
CA CYS A 95 -29.68 -19.13 -7.05
C CYS A 95 -29.03 -17.88 -7.67
N ALA A 96 -29.82 -16.85 -7.98
CA ALA A 96 -29.33 -15.59 -8.54
C ALA A 96 -28.38 -14.86 -7.57
N ILE A 97 -28.74 -14.79 -6.28
CA ILE A 97 -27.89 -14.19 -5.25
C ILE A 97 -26.58 -14.98 -5.10
N LEU A 98 -26.65 -16.31 -5.01
CA LEU A 98 -25.45 -17.16 -4.91
C LEU A 98 -24.54 -16.97 -6.12
N PHE A 99 -25.10 -16.94 -7.33
CA PHE A 99 -24.35 -16.69 -8.55
C PHE A 99 -23.65 -15.32 -8.52
N CYS A 100 -24.35 -14.26 -8.10
CA CYS A 100 -23.76 -12.93 -7.97
C CYS A 100 -22.61 -12.89 -6.95
N VAL A 101 -22.74 -13.58 -5.81
CA VAL A 101 -21.67 -13.68 -4.80
C VAL A 101 -20.46 -14.41 -5.38
N VAL A 102 -20.65 -15.53 -6.06
CA VAL A 102 -19.57 -16.29 -6.70
C VAL A 102 -18.87 -15.45 -7.76
N MET A 103 -19.62 -14.78 -8.63
CA MET A 103 -19.04 -13.93 -9.68
C MET A 103 -18.28 -12.73 -9.11
N GLY A 104 -18.82 -12.09 -8.06
CA GLY A 104 -18.12 -11.03 -7.33
C GLY A 104 -16.82 -11.50 -6.70
N TYR A 105 -16.82 -12.70 -6.08
CA TYR A 105 -15.61 -13.30 -5.52
C TYR A 105 -14.56 -13.62 -6.59
N VAL A 106 -14.98 -14.19 -7.72
CA VAL A 106 -14.11 -14.47 -8.87
C VAL A 106 -13.51 -13.17 -9.41
N TRP A 107 -14.28 -12.08 -9.48
CA TRP A 107 -13.79 -10.78 -9.91
C TRP A 107 -12.68 -10.24 -8.99
N ILE A 108 -12.89 -10.32 -7.67
CA ILE A 108 -11.90 -9.92 -6.67
C ILE A 108 -10.63 -10.75 -6.80
N TYR A 109 -10.76 -12.07 -6.98
CA TYR A 109 -9.63 -12.98 -7.15
C TYR A 109 -8.81 -12.67 -8.41
N ILE A 110 -9.48 -12.42 -9.55
CA ILE A 110 -8.82 -12.01 -10.80
C ILE A 110 -8.15 -10.65 -10.61
N GLY A 111 -8.84 -9.67 -10.03
CA GLY A 111 -8.31 -8.32 -9.78
C GLY A 111 -7.04 -8.35 -8.93
N ALA A 112 -7.03 -9.14 -7.84
CA ALA A 112 -5.85 -9.32 -7.00
C ALA A 112 -4.68 -9.96 -7.77
N LYS A 113 -4.94 -10.94 -8.64
CA LYS A 113 -3.92 -11.61 -9.45
C LYS A 113 -3.33 -10.68 -10.52
N VAL A 114 -4.15 -9.83 -11.14
CA VAL A 114 -3.70 -8.83 -12.12
C VAL A 114 -2.84 -7.76 -11.45
N LEU A 115 -3.25 -7.25 -10.29
CA LEU A 115 -2.50 -6.25 -9.53
C LEU A 115 -1.10 -6.76 -9.14
N LYS A 116 -0.99 -8.04 -8.77
CA LYS A 116 0.29 -8.68 -8.44
C LYS A 116 1.21 -8.82 -9.66
N LYS A 117 0.64 -9.00 -10.86
CA LYS A 117 1.40 -9.13 -12.12
C LYS A 117 1.91 -7.79 -12.64
N GLY A 118 1.13 -6.71 -12.54
CA GLY A 118 1.54 -5.37 -12.97
C GLY A 118 2.60 -4.69 -12.09
N ARG A 119 3.00 -5.32 -10.98
CA ARG A 119 3.97 -4.80 -10.01
C ARG A 119 5.38 -5.44 -10.14
N ARG A 120 5.56 -6.39 -11.06
CA ARG A 120 6.86 -6.97 -11.47
C ARG A 120 7.32 -6.31 -12.76
#